data_AF-A0A1L8R611-F1
#
_entry.id   AF-A0A1L8R611-F1
#
_cell.length_a   1.000
_cell.length_b   1.000
_cell.length_c   1.000
_cell.angle_alpha   90.00
_cell.angle_beta   90.00
_cell.angle_gamma   90.00
#
_symmetry.space_group_name_H-M   'P 1'
#
loop_
_entity.id
_entity.type
_entity.pdbx_description
1 polymer ?
#
loop_
_entity_poly.entity_id
_entity_poly.type
_entity_poly.pdbx_seq_one_letter_code
_entity_poly.pdbx_strand_id
1 'polypeptide(L)' 'MNQQEALDRLKEELKLPYFNGKIEEKEYSEEEYQKMKRDLIKYFDDYVRNVEN' A
#
# COMPACT_ATOMS: atom_id res chain seq x y z
N MET A 1 8.35 -8.49 -9.24
CA MET A 1 8.02 -7.05 -9.34
C MET A 1 8.92 -6.32 -8.38
N ASN A 2 9.69 -5.34 -8.84
CA ASN A 2 10.59 -4.62 -7.95
C ASN A 2 9.84 -3.63 -7.03
N GLN A 3 10.53 -3.09 -6.03
CA GLN A 3 9.97 -2.14 -5.07
C GLN A 3 9.31 -0.92 -5.73
N GLN A 4 9.96 -0.33 -6.76
CA GLN A 4 9.45 0.86 -7.42
C GLN A 4 8.14 0.57 -8.17
N GLU A 5 8.09 -0.53 -8.92
CA GLU A 5 6.88 -0.99 -9.60
C GLU A 5 5.74 -1.26 -8.62
N ALA A 6 6.04 -1.91 -7.49
CA ALA A 6 5.07 -2.18 -6.43
C ALA A 6 4.48 -0.89 -5.86
N LEU A 7 5.32 0.12 -5.63
CA LEU A 7 4.93 1.41 -5.09
C LEU A 7 4.10 2.22 -6.09
N ASP A 8 4.51 2.29 -7.35
CA ASP A 8 3.79 3.03 -8.39
C ASP A 8 2.41 2.42 -8.67
N ARG A 9 2.33 1.10 -8.77
CA ARG A 9 1.06 0.39 -8.93
C ARG A 9 0.14 0.60 -7.73
N LEU A 10 0.67 0.57 -6.51
CA LEU A 10 -0.11 0.81 -5.29
C LEU A 10 -0.67 2.25 -5.24
N LYS A 11 0.13 3.25 -5.66
CA LYS A 11 -0.32 4.66 -5.76
C LYS A 11 -1.48 4.80 -6.75
N GLU A 12 -1.37 4.17 -7.92
CA GLU A 12 -2.40 4.22 -8.95
C GLU A 12 -3.69 3.50 -8.48
N GLU A 13 -3.57 2.27 -8.01
CA GLU A 13 -4.73 1.44 -7.63
C GLU A 13 -5.49 2.01 -6.43
N LEU A 14 -4.80 2.63 -5.47
CA LEU A 14 -5.42 3.23 -4.29
C LEU A 14 -5.76 4.72 -4.50
N LYS A 15 -5.44 5.29 -5.66
CA LYS A 15 -5.59 6.73 -5.95
C LYS A 15 -4.88 7.60 -4.91
N LEU A 16 -3.67 7.22 -4.52
CA LEU A 16 -2.83 7.92 -3.55
C LEU A 16 -1.59 8.52 -4.23
N PRO A 17 -1.73 9.56 -5.05
CA PRO A 17 -0.62 10.14 -5.82
C PRO A 17 0.50 10.71 -4.93
N TYR A 18 0.18 11.06 -3.69
CA TYR A 18 1.12 11.63 -2.71
C TYR A 18 1.62 10.62 -1.67
N PHE A 19 1.34 9.32 -1.86
CA PHE A 19 1.81 8.29 -0.93
C PHE A 19 3.33 8.13 -1.00
N ASN A 20 4.02 8.54 0.06
CA ASN A 20 5.47 8.40 0.22
C ASN A 20 5.83 7.36 1.29
N GLY A 21 5.05 6.28 1.38
CA GLY A 21 5.36 5.17 2.29
C GLY A 21 6.68 4.49 1.91
N LYS A 22 7.50 4.19 2.91
CA LYS A 22 8.68 3.32 2.72
C LYS A 22 8.22 1.87 2.79
N ILE A 23 8.29 1.17 1.66
CA ILE A 23 8.14 -0.29 1.59
C ILE A 23 9.52 -0.95 1.48
N GLU A 24 9.61 -2.24 1.81
CA GLU A 24 10.88 -2.99 1.80
C GLU A 24 11.51 -3.06 0.40
N GLU A 25 12.83 -2.87 0.31
CA GLU A 25 13.55 -3.04 -0.95
C GLU A 25 13.78 -4.53 -1.22
N LYS A 26 12.84 -5.15 -1.93
CA LYS A 26 12.92 -6.54 -2.38
C LYS A 26 12.16 -6.76 -3.68
N GLU A 27 12.31 -7.96 -4.23
CA GLU A 27 11.39 -8.45 -5.24
C GLU A 27 10.10 -8.96 -4.59
N TYR A 28 8.99 -8.44 -5.06
CA TYR A 28 7.65 -8.84 -4.69
C TYR A 28 7.09 -9.84 -5.69
N SER A 29 6.55 -10.94 -5.17
CA SER A 29 5.56 -11.75 -5.87
C SER A 29 4.20 -11.03 -5.92
N GLU A 30 3.31 -11.46 -6.82
CA GLU A 30 1.95 -10.91 -6.88
C GLU A 30 1.19 -11.15 -5.57
N GLU A 31 1.40 -12.30 -4.91
CA GLU A 31 0.76 -12.60 -3.63
C GLU A 31 1.19 -11.64 -2.52
N GLU A 32 2.51 -11.37 -2.42
CA GLU A 32 3.04 -10.42 -1.44
C GLU A 32 2.55 -9.00 -1.71
N TYR A 33 2.47 -8.59 -2.98
CA TYR A 33 1.90 -7.30 -3.36
C TYR A 33 0.43 -7.18 -2.94
N GLN A 34 -0.39 -8.18 -3.27
CA GLN A 34 -1.81 -8.18 -2.90
C GLN A 34 -1.99 -8.17 -1.37
N LYS A 35 -1.12 -8.87 -0.63
CA LYS A 35 -1.12 -8.83 0.83
C LYS A 35 -0.78 -7.42 1.33
N MET A 36 0.30 -6.81 0.85
CA MET A 36 0.70 -5.45 1.22
C MET A 36 -0.43 -4.44 0.94
N LYS A 37 -1.07 -4.52 -0.23
CA LYS A 37 -2.21 -3.67 -0.60
C LYS A 37 -3.36 -3.80 0.40
N ARG A 38 -3.74 -5.03 0.77
CA ARG A 38 -4.80 -5.28 1.75
C ARG A 38 -4.44 -4.74 3.13
N ASP A 39 -3.21 -4.97 3.58
CA ASP A 39 -2.71 -4.49 4.87
C ASP A 39 -2.76 -2.95 4.93
N LEU A 40 -2.39 -2.27 3.83
CA LEU A 40 -2.45 -0.81 3.75
C LEU A 40 -3.88 -0.26 3.72
N ILE A 41 -4.80 -0.86 2.94
CA ILE A 41 -6.22 -0.46 2.93
C ILE A 41 -6.81 -0.59 4.34
N LYS A 42 -6.52 -1.71 5.02
CA LYS A 42 -6.98 -1.94 6.38
C LYS A 42 -6.44 -0.88 7.34
N TYR A 43 -5.15 -0.56 7.24
CA TYR A 43 -4.55 0.51 8.04
C TYR A 43 -5.26 1.86 7.85
N PHE A 44 -5.62 2.22 6.61
CA PHE A 44 -6.38 3.44 6.34
C PHE A 44 -7.80 3.39 6.93
N ASP A 45 -8.52 2.28 6.75
CA ASP A 45 -9.89 2.11 7.27
C ASP A 45 -9.92 2.15 8.81
N ASP A 46 -8.98 1.46 9.48
CA ASP A 46 -8.80 1.52 10.94
C ASP A 46 -8.44 2.94 11.40
N TYR A 47 -7.56 3.64 10.69
CA TYR A 47 -7.18 5.02 11.02
C TYR A 47 -8.39 5.95 10.93
N VAL A 48 -9.12 5.95 9.80
CA VAL A 48 -10.31 6.80 9.60
C VAL A 48 -11.39 6.51 10.65
N ARG A 49 -11.68 5.24 10.92
CA ARG A 49 -12.69 4.85 11.92
C ARG A 49 -12.31 5.25 13.35
N ASN A 50 -11.02 5.32 13.67
CA ASN A 50 -10.56 5.79 14.97
C ASN A 50 -10.55 7.32 15.10
N VAL A 51 -10.63 8.11 14.02
CA VAL A 51 -10.74 9.58 14.10
C VAL A 51 -12.19 10.03 14.37
N GLU A 52 -13.19 9.17 14.13
CA GLU A 52 -14.60 9.47 14.37
C GLU A 52 -15.12 9.12 15.79
N ASN A 53 -14.23 8.72 16.74
CA ASN A 53 -14.58 8.45 18.14
C ASN A 53 -14.05 9.51 19.11
#